data_AF-A0A2V5X1A7-F1
#
_entry.id   AF-A0A2V5X1A7-F1
#
_cell.length_a   1.000
_cell.length_b   1.000
_cell.length_c   1.000
_cell.angle_alpha   90.00
_cell.angle_beta   90.00
_cell.angle_gamma   90.00
#
_symmetry.space_group_name_H-M   'P 1'
#
loop_
_entity.id
_entity.type
_entity.pdbx_description
1 polymer ?
#
loop_
_entity_poly.entity_id
_entity_poly.type
_entity_poly.pdbx_seq_one_letter_code
_entity_poly.pdbx_strand_id
1 'polypeptide(L)'
;MTAGSSRRTTMRFRRHWRSYNPSQPHVCGNPRGDFEIEGVSQDLIDRFSKRHREIDEKTQELLARQPEKAARNVQEIRANIAHKERARKIKDVGLTKMRSHWKKQLSFRERFQLHRLDRKTSLAPAAQRITPEQAVSWAEHHLFDRRSVVHEHEIWRHALDHARGQDFSLWEIQSITSRRDYVRGEQFQGKVTTREVINREWEIVCLARDGIGRYGAFVTDARSTNVPLGAEQRQAVEHILSSRDFVTLFRGGAGTGKSYTLREVHSALKRKGCPVQVLTVCQPKELALSNGDRLQLKANSKAQDGRRLANGELVTIEEIHADGRIALEDGRVLPKDYRQFVRGYAVTSYAAQGKTVDYVLFSDSAVKAATNDRQWYVTISRGRKGVQIFTADKHQLRQNIARSGDRPLALDIAKPEESFAHRLARIWKRDVAYVFDVRRSQHESAQRQAQSIGESESVKPSETVSQSQPIRQARSIAHKHHQTQTIRRGMHP
;
A
#
# COMPACT_ATOMS: atom_id res chain seq x y z
N MET A 1 -4.24 -0.61 24.82
CA MET A 1 -2.80 -0.88 24.57
C MET A 1 -2.20 -0.18 23.33
N THR A 2 -2.98 0.20 22.30
CA THR A 2 -2.45 0.59 20.97
C THR A 2 -2.02 2.05 20.79
N ALA A 3 -2.49 3.01 21.61
CA ALA A 3 -2.14 4.43 21.43
C ALA A 3 -0.69 4.77 21.86
N GLY A 4 -0.15 4.07 22.87
CA GLY A 4 1.25 4.21 23.30
C GLY A 4 2.24 3.48 22.38
N SER A 5 1.83 2.30 21.90
CA SER A 5 2.58 1.51 20.91
C SER A 5 2.70 2.24 19.57
N SER A 6 1.65 2.91 19.08
CA SER A 6 1.68 3.63 17.80
C SER A 6 2.70 4.79 17.78
N ARG A 7 2.76 5.63 18.82
CA ARG A 7 3.75 6.74 18.90
C ARG A 7 5.20 6.25 19.03
N ARG A 8 5.43 5.11 19.71
CA ARG A 8 6.77 4.52 19.87
C ARG A 8 7.18 3.69 18.66
N THR A 9 6.23 3.14 17.91
CA THR A 9 6.48 2.41 16.65
C THR A 9 6.90 3.34 15.52
N THR A 10 6.42 4.59 15.50
CA THR A 10 6.94 5.64 14.61
C THR A 10 8.44 5.91 14.86
N MET A 11 8.92 5.73 16.09
CA MET A 11 10.36 5.76 16.41
C MET A 11 11.06 4.42 16.15
N ARG A 12 10.36 3.27 16.21
CA ARG A 12 10.90 1.92 15.95
C ARG A 12 11.34 1.70 14.50
N PHE A 13 10.77 2.43 13.53
CA PHE A 13 11.26 2.46 12.14
C PHE A 13 12.72 2.97 12.02
N ARG A 14 13.32 3.51 13.09
CA ARG A 14 14.74 3.89 13.17
C ARG A 14 15.72 2.71 13.32
N ARG A 15 15.28 1.46 13.52
CA ARG A 15 16.22 0.33 13.71
C ARG A 15 16.78 -0.24 12.39
N HIS A 16 16.04 -0.14 11.28
CA HIS A 16 16.46 -0.68 9.97
C HIS A 16 17.31 0.29 9.13
N TRP A 17 17.50 1.53 9.60
CA TRP A 17 18.32 2.56 8.94
C TRP A 17 19.61 2.85 9.73
N ARG A 18 20.05 1.89 10.57
CA ARG A 18 21.18 2.03 11.51
C ARG A 18 22.57 2.04 10.87
N SER A 19 22.67 2.01 9.55
CA SER A 19 23.96 2.16 8.85
C SER A 19 24.31 3.62 8.47
N TYR A 20 23.45 4.62 8.71
CA TYR A 20 23.62 5.93 8.07
C TYR A 20 23.53 7.20 8.94
N ASN A 21 23.37 7.15 10.27
CA ASN A 21 23.26 8.41 11.03
C ASN A 21 23.83 8.37 12.48
N PRO A 22 25.01 8.97 12.73
CA PRO A 22 25.68 8.99 14.04
C PRO A 22 25.29 10.17 14.96
N SER A 23 24.39 11.08 14.55
CA SER A 23 24.07 12.32 15.29
C SER A 23 22.87 12.22 16.25
N GLN A 24 22.62 11.05 16.85
CA GLN A 24 21.58 10.91 17.88
C GLN A 24 22.14 10.28 19.15
N PRO A 25 21.57 10.59 20.34
CA PRO A 25 21.88 9.86 21.55
C PRO A 25 21.72 8.36 21.27
N HIS A 26 22.72 7.55 21.63
CA HIS A 26 22.62 6.11 21.41
C HIS A 26 21.41 5.56 22.17
N VAL A 27 20.77 4.54 21.63
CA VAL A 27 19.50 4.02 22.14
C VAL A 27 19.60 2.52 22.36
N CYS A 28 19.43 2.10 23.61
CA CYS A 28 19.37 0.71 24.03
C CYS A 28 17.95 0.16 23.79
N GLY A 29 17.86 -0.99 23.13
CA GLY A 29 16.58 -1.64 22.84
C GLY A 29 16.21 -2.64 23.93
N ASN A 30 14.98 -2.57 24.43
CA ASN A 30 14.44 -3.51 25.42
C ASN A 30 13.67 -4.65 24.69
N PRO A 31 13.70 -5.93 25.13
CA PRO A 31 13.03 -7.04 24.43
C PRO A 31 11.53 -6.85 24.21
N ARG A 32 10.87 -5.98 24.99
CA ARG A 32 9.44 -5.62 24.87
C ARG A 32 9.13 -4.63 23.74
N GLY A 33 10.13 -4.15 23.01
CA GLY A 33 9.97 -3.21 21.89
C GLY A 33 10.02 -1.73 22.26
N ASP A 34 10.28 -1.42 23.53
CA ASP A 34 10.60 -0.07 24.01
C ASP A 34 12.10 0.23 23.88
N PHE A 35 12.46 1.50 24.04
CA PHE A 35 13.83 1.96 23.89
C PHE A 35 14.17 3.05 24.91
N GLU A 36 15.43 3.09 25.33
CA GLU A 36 15.94 4.04 26.33
C GLU A 36 17.18 4.75 25.77
N ILE A 37 17.42 5.99 26.22
CA ILE A 37 18.59 6.76 25.82
C ILE A 37 19.80 6.26 26.61
N GLU A 38 20.81 5.78 25.90
CA GLU A 38 22.09 5.35 26.45
C GLU A 38 22.80 6.54 27.12
N GLY A 39 23.23 6.32 28.36
CA GLY A 39 23.83 7.35 29.21
C GLY A 39 22.86 8.04 30.17
N VAL A 40 21.55 7.75 30.09
CA VAL A 40 20.59 8.06 31.16
C VAL A 40 20.56 6.90 32.15
N SER A 41 20.74 7.15 33.45
CA SER A 41 20.73 6.09 34.46
C SER A 41 19.34 5.50 34.67
N GLN A 42 19.27 4.20 34.96
CA GLN A 42 18.00 3.51 35.26
C GLN A 42 17.28 4.13 36.46
N ASP A 43 18.02 4.49 37.51
CA ASP A 43 17.48 5.18 38.69
C ASP A 43 16.75 6.48 38.33
N LEU A 44 17.29 7.23 37.35
CA LEU A 44 16.65 8.46 36.89
C LEU A 44 15.37 8.17 36.10
N ILE A 45 15.38 7.14 35.25
CA ILE A 45 14.20 6.69 34.51
C ILE A 45 13.10 6.29 35.49
N ASP A 46 13.43 5.48 36.50
CA ASP A 46 12.49 4.97 37.49
C ASP A 46 11.91 6.11 38.36
N ARG A 47 12.74 7.07 38.78
CA ARG A 47 12.32 8.26 39.55
C ARG A 47 11.28 9.10 38.83
N PHE A 48 11.40 9.21 37.50
CA PHE A 48 10.44 9.95 36.67
C PHE A 48 9.30 9.07 36.13
N SER A 49 9.35 7.74 36.33
CA SER A 49 8.32 6.76 35.97
C SER A 49 7.18 6.66 36.99
N LYS A 50 6.74 7.80 37.53
CA LYS A 50 5.77 7.88 38.65
C LYS A 50 4.46 7.12 38.39
N ARG A 51 3.98 7.15 37.14
CA ARG A 51 2.75 6.44 36.75
C ARG A 51 2.96 4.93 36.71
N HIS A 52 4.13 4.45 36.31
CA HIS A 52 4.43 3.02 36.32
C HIS A 52 4.46 2.50 37.75
N ARG A 53 5.09 3.26 38.66
CA ARG A 53 5.11 2.94 40.10
C ARG A 53 3.72 2.92 40.70
N GLU A 54 2.88 3.90 40.40
CA GLU A 54 1.48 3.94 40.87
C GLU A 54 0.66 2.75 40.35
N ILE A 55 0.88 2.30 39.11
CA ILE A 55 0.22 1.09 38.58
C ILE A 55 0.68 -0.14 39.37
N ASP A 56 1.96 -0.23 39.69
CA ASP A 56 2.55 -1.39 40.34
C ASP A 56 2.12 -1.49 41.81
N GLU A 57 2.16 -0.37 42.54
CA GLU A 57 1.61 -0.24 43.90
C GLU A 57 0.13 -0.66 43.94
N LYS A 58 -0.71 -0.12 43.06
CA LYS A 58 -2.13 -0.50 42.98
C LYS A 58 -2.37 -1.95 42.56
N THR A 59 -1.50 -2.48 41.71
CA THR A 59 -1.57 -3.90 41.31
C THR A 59 -1.26 -4.78 42.51
N GLN A 60 -0.25 -4.43 43.31
CA GLN A 60 0.09 -5.14 44.54
C GLN A 60 -1.04 -5.06 45.57
N GLU A 61 -1.63 -3.89 45.78
CA GLU A 61 -2.79 -3.72 46.68
C GLU A 61 -3.99 -4.59 46.25
N LEU A 62 -4.28 -4.64 44.95
CA LEU A 62 -5.37 -5.47 44.41
C LEU A 62 -5.09 -6.96 44.56
N LEU A 63 -3.83 -7.39 44.36
CA LEU A 63 -3.43 -8.78 44.55
C LEU A 63 -3.43 -9.18 46.04
N ALA A 64 -3.07 -8.26 46.94
CA ALA A 64 -3.15 -8.48 48.38
C ALA A 64 -4.60 -8.62 48.88
N ARG A 65 -5.54 -7.84 48.31
CA ARG A 65 -6.97 -7.92 48.67
C ARG A 65 -7.68 -9.12 48.05
N GLN A 66 -7.21 -9.64 46.92
CA GLN A 66 -7.87 -10.71 46.17
C GLN A 66 -6.83 -11.69 45.61
N PRO A 67 -6.28 -12.59 46.46
CA PRO A 67 -5.20 -13.49 46.07
C PRO A 67 -5.59 -14.46 44.94
N GLU A 68 -6.88 -14.81 44.79
CA GLU A 68 -7.38 -15.65 43.69
C GLU A 68 -7.16 -15.02 42.30
N LYS A 69 -7.06 -13.68 42.21
CA LYS A 69 -6.76 -12.98 40.95
C LYS A 69 -5.30 -13.11 40.51
N ALA A 70 -4.40 -13.55 41.40
CA ALA A 70 -3.01 -13.82 41.04
C ALA A 70 -2.87 -15.00 40.05
N ALA A 71 -3.85 -15.92 40.04
CA ALA A 71 -3.93 -17.00 39.06
C ALA A 71 -4.39 -16.53 37.65
N ARG A 72 -4.92 -15.29 37.54
CA ARG A 72 -5.25 -14.67 36.25
C ARG A 72 -4.03 -13.95 35.68
N ASN A 73 -4.11 -13.55 34.41
CA ASN A 73 -3.03 -12.82 33.74
C ASN A 73 -2.79 -11.44 34.42
N VAL A 74 -1.75 -11.35 35.23
CA VAL A 74 -1.34 -10.13 35.94
C VAL A 74 -1.11 -8.94 34.99
N GLN A 75 -0.72 -9.20 33.73
CA GLN A 75 -0.54 -8.14 32.73
C GLN A 75 -1.87 -7.48 32.33
N GLU A 76 -2.97 -8.25 32.31
CA GLU A 76 -4.30 -7.73 32.01
C GLU A 76 -4.86 -6.87 33.15
N ILE A 77 -4.57 -7.26 34.39
CA ILE A 77 -4.90 -6.48 35.60
C ILE A 77 -4.18 -5.12 35.57
N ARG A 78 -2.86 -5.14 35.33
CA ARG A 78 -2.05 -3.92 35.16
C ARG A 78 -2.60 -3.00 34.06
N ALA A 79 -3.00 -3.57 32.92
CA ALA A 79 -3.57 -2.80 31.81
C ALA A 79 -4.92 -2.15 32.15
N ASN A 80 -5.77 -2.84 32.91
CA ASN A 80 -7.06 -2.31 33.34
C ASN A 80 -6.89 -1.14 34.32
N ILE A 81 -5.99 -1.26 35.30
CA ILE A 81 -5.65 -0.18 36.24
C ILE A 81 -5.06 1.02 35.48
N ALA A 82 -4.21 0.75 34.48
CA ALA A 82 -3.62 1.78 33.63
C ALA A 82 -4.68 2.66 32.94
N HIS A 83 -5.78 2.04 32.48
CA HIS A 83 -6.83 2.68 31.69
C HIS A 83 -7.97 3.29 32.52
N LYS A 84 -8.44 2.61 33.59
CA LYS A 84 -9.66 3.01 34.31
C LYS A 84 -9.41 3.99 35.45
N GLU A 85 -8.26 3.95 36.10
CA GLU A 85 -8.02 4.69 37.36
C GLU A 85 -7.11 5.91 37.22
N ARG A 86 -7.06 6.51 36.03
CA ARG A 86 -6.18 7.65 35.79
C ARG A 86 -6.74 8.90 36.49
N ALA A 87 -5.98 9.45 37.43
CA ALA A 87 -6.25 10.78 37.97
C ALA A 87 -6.37 11.82 36.84
N ARG A 88 -7.37 12.71 36.93
CA ARG A 88 -7.58 13.76 35.92
C ARG A 88 -6.33 14.64 35.87
N LYS A 89 -5.88 14.97 34.65
CA LYS A 89 -4.76 15.92 34.48
C LYS A 89 -5.16 17.26 35.11
N ILE A 90 -4.32 17.77 36.00
CA ILE A 90 -4.48 19.12 36.56
C ILE A 90 -4.46 20.10 35.38
N LYS A 91 -5.57 20.82 35.19
CA LYS A 91 -5.63 21.94 34.24
C LYS A 91 -4.94 23.15 34.91
N ASP A 92 -4.23 23.94 34.12
CA ASP A 92 -3.60 25.21 34.53
C ASP A 92 -2.28 25.19 35.32
N VAL A 93 -1.48 24.13 35.23
CA VAL A 93 -0.06 24.22 35.65
C VAL A 93 0.79 24.70 34.48
N GLY A 94 1.24 25.96 34.52
CA GLY A 94 2.12 26.53 33.50
C GLY A 94 3.46 25.77 33.36
N LEU A 95 3.98 25.73 32.12
CA LEU A 95 5.24 25.06 31.73
C LEU A 95 6.43 25.42 32.66
N THR A 96 6.50 26.67 33.11
CA THR A 96 7.57 27.18 33.98
C THR A 96 7.55 26.52 35.36
N LYS A 97 6.35 26.31 35.92
CA LYS A 97 6.15 25.68 37.24
C LYS A 97 6.47 24.18 37.18
N MET A 98 6.09 23.50 36.10
CA MET A 98 6.47 22.10 35.85
C MET A 98 7.99 21.93 35.72
N ARG A 99 8.64 22.79 34.94
CA ARG A 99 10.11 22.78 34.78
C ARG A 99 10.85 22.98 36.09
N SER A 100 10.39 23.92 36.94
CA SER A 100 10.96 24.13 38.27
C SER A 100 10.84 22.88 39.14
N HIS A 101 9.67 22.25 39.16
CA HIS A 101 9.43 21.03 39.93
C HIS A 101 10.27 19.84 39.45
N TRP A 102 10.44 19.66 38.13
CA TRP A 102 11.31 18.62 37.59
C TRP A 102 12.79 18.91 37.84
N LYS A 103 13.22 20.17 37.73
CA LYS A 103 14.60 20.57 38.08
C LYS A 103 14.90 20.21 39.53
N LYS A 104 14.01 20.51 40.49
CA LYS A 104 14.21 20.16 41.91
C LYS A 104 14.43 18.66 42.18
N GLN A 105 13.93 17.78 41.31
CA GLN A 105 14.10 16.32 41.42
C GLN A 105 15.38 15.78 40.76
N LEU A 106 16.16 16.66 40.13
CA LEU A 106 17.44 16.36 39.50
C LEU A 106 18.58 16.93 40.34
N SER A 107 19.54 16.08 40.70
CA SER A 107 20.81 16.48 41.27
C SER A 107 21.64 17.28 40.26
N PHE A 108 22.61 18.05 40.76
CA PHE A 108 23.53 18.79 39.91
C PHE A 108 24.28 17.87 38.92
N ARG A 109 24.72 16.68 39.39
CA ARG A 109 25.43 15.68 38.59
C ARG A 109 24.58 15.12 37.46
N GLU A 110 23.32 14.79 37.71
CA GLU A 110 22.37 14.28 36.70
C GLU A 110 22.06 15.35 35.65
N ARG A 111 21.87 16.61 36.07
CA ARG A 111 21.70 17.73 35.13
C ARG A 111 22.92 17.89 34.22
N PHE A 112 24.11 17.81 34.79
CA PHE A 112 25.35 17.90 34.03
C PHE A 112 25.52 16.72 33.04
N GLN A 113 25.19 15.50 33.46
CA GLN A 113 25.22 14.32 32.58
C GLN A 113 24.24 14.45 31.40
N LEU A 114 23.00 14.88 31.65
CA LEU A 114 22.01 15.13 30.60
C LEU A 114 22.48 16.22 29.63
N HIS A 115 23.05 17.32 30.15
CA HIS A 115 23.65 18.37 29.32
C HIS A 115 24.86 17.88 28.51
N ARG A 116 25.64 16.92 29.02
CA ARG A 116 26.81 16.37 28.31
C ARG A 116 26.41 15.42 27.20
N LEU A 117 25.30 14.69 27.34
CA LEU A 117 24.71 13.88 26.27
C LEU A 117 24.24 14.75 25.10
N ASP A 118 23.64 15.90 25.41
CA ASP A 118 23.24 16.90 24.42
C ASP A 118 24.46 17.40 23.61
N ARG A 119 25.56 17.76 24.31
CA ARG A 119 26.81 18.22 23.68
C ARG A 119 27.58 17.15 22.89
N LYS A 120 27.55 15.87 23.30
CA LYS A 120 28.19 14.78 22.54
C LYS A 120 27.56 14.58 21.17
N THR A 121 26.26 14.85 21.04
CA THR A 121 25.51 14.77 19.78
C THR A 121 25.97 15.84 18.77
N SER A 122 26.44 16.99 19.27
CA SER A 122 26.95 18.11 18.46
C SER A 122 28.32 17.83 17.83
N LEU A 123 29.06 16.82 18.32
CA LEU A 123 30.44 16.50 17.94
C LEU A 123 30.56 15.23 17.08
N ALA A 124 29.43 14.62 16.68
CA ALA A 124 29.45 13.44 15.81
C ALA A 124 30.07 13.77 14.43
N PRO A 125 30.83 12.85 13.80
CA PRO A 125 31.40 13.07 12.47
C PRO A 125 30.30 13.39 11.47
N ALA A 126 30.56 14.31 10.55
CA ALA A 126 29.61 14.77 9.55
C ALA A 126 29.08 13.58 8.71
N ALA A 127 27.91 13.05 9.07
CA ALA A 127 27.03 12.44 8.08
C ALA A 127 26.89 13.44 6.94
N GLN A 128 26.97 12.98 5.68
CA GLN A 128 26.92 13.83 4.48
C GLN A 128 25.89 14.95 4.68
N ARG A 129 26.39 16.17 4.88
CA ARG A 129 25.55 17.36 4.98
C ARG A 129 24.97 17.57 3.60
N ILE A 130 23.69 17.24 3.44
CA ILE A 130 22.97 17.59 2.22
C ILE A 130 22.61 19.08 2.29
N THR A 131 22.33 19.72 1.17
CA THR A 131 21.75 21.07 1.18
C THR A 131 20.22 21.00 1.18
N PRO A 132 19.52 22.07 1.59
CA PRO A 132 18.06 22.15 1.44
C PRO A 132 17.60 21.92 -0.01
N GLU A 133 18.36 22.38 -1.00
CA GLU A 133 18.07 22.18 -2.43
C GLU A 133 18.17 20.71 -2.81
N GLN A 134 19.20 20.00 -2.33
CA GLN A 134 19.36 18.57 -2.56
C GLN A 134 18.22 17.78 -1.91
N ALA A 135 17.76 18.18 -0.73
CA ALA A 135 16.62 17.56 -0.05
C ALA A 135 15.31 17.76 -0.84
N VAL A 136 15.07 18.98 -1.37
CA VAL A 136 13.92 19.25 -2.25
C VAL A 136 14.02 18.42 -3.52
N SER A 137 15.19 18.38 -4.19
CA SER A 137 15.33 17.61 -5.42
C SER A 137 15.21 16.11 -5.20
N TRP A 138 15.66 15.56 -4.08
CA TRP A 138 15.36 14.18 -3.73
C TRP A 138 13.85 13.94 -3.58
N ALA A 139 13.14 14.85 -2.90
CA ALA A 139 11.70 14.75 -2.73
C ALA A 139 10.94 14.85 -4.07
N GLU A 140 11.39 15.73 -4.99
CA GLU A 140 10.86 15.83 -6.36
C GLU A 140 10.98 14.50 -7.09
N HIS A 141 12.19 13.92 -7.18
CA HIS A 141 12.42 12.64 -7.84
C HIS A 141 11.60 11.53 -7.19
N HIS A 142 11.56 11.47 -5.86
CA HIS A 142 10.82 10.45 -5.13
C HIS A 142 9.30 10.51 -5.41
N LEU A 143 8.74 11.72 -5.50
CA LEU A 143 7.29 11.89 -5.62
C LEU A 143 6.80 11.88 -7.07
N PHE A 144 7.53 12.53 -7.99
CA PHE A 144 7.14 12.66 -9.40
C PHE A 144 7.42 11.41 -10.23
N ASP A 145 8.27 10.49 -9.75
CA ASP A 145 8.48 9.17 -10.37
C ASP A 145 7.18 8.34 -10.46
N ARG A 146 6.27 8.53 -9.49
CA ARG A 146 5.05 7.70 -9.37
C ARG A 146 3.75 8.47 -9.54
N ARG A 147 3.83 9.80 -9.57
CA ARG A 147 2.66 10.69 -9.55
C ARG A 147 2.94 11.89 -10.44
N SER A 148 2.04 12.14 -11.38
CA SER A 148 2.14 13.33 -12.24
C SER A 148 1.89 14.64 -11.49
N VAL A 149 1.13 14.55 -10.40
CA VAL A 149 0.65 15.67 -9.63
C VAL A 149 0.80 15.35 -8.14
N VAL A 150 1.36 16.28 -7.39
CA VAL A 150 1.61 16.12 -5.96
C VAL A 150 1.14 17.35 -5.19
N HIS A 151 0.79 17.18 -3.93
CA HIS A 151 0.59 18.35 -3.08
C HIS A 151 1.95 18.94 -2.69
N GLU A 152 2.07 20.27 -2.73
CA GLU A 152 3.34 20.96 -2.48
C GLU A 152 3.86 20.67 -1.06
N HIS A 153 2.95 20.58 -0.07
CA HIS A 153 3.31 20.20 1.29
C HIS A 153 3.86 18.77 1.44
N GLU A 154 3.60 17.88 0.47
CA GLU A 154 4.21 16.55 0.46
C GLU A 154 5.68 16.64 0.06
N ILE A 155 6.03 17.53 -0.88
CA ILE A 155 7.42 17.82 -1.21
C ILE A 155 8.16 18.29 0.05
N TRP A 156 7.57 19.23 0.80
CA TRP A 156 8.17 19.72 2.05
C TRP A 156 8.34 18.61 3.08
N ARG A 157 7.31 17.78 3.28
CA ARG A 157 7.36 16.66 4.21
C ARG A 157 8.47 15.68 3.84
N HIS A 158 8.54 15.28 2.56
CA HIS A 158 9.54 14.31 2.09
C HIS A 158 10.96 14.88 2.10
N ALA A 159 11.14 16.17 1.80
CA ALA A 159 12.43 16.84 1.88
C ALA A 159 12.93 16.88 3.33
N LEU A 160 12.07 17.29 4.28
CA LEU A 160 12.39 17.29 5.71
C LEU A 160 12.64 15.88 6.25
N ASP A 161 11.86 14.89 5.79
CA ASP A 161 12.05 13.49 6.19
C ASP A 161 13.39 12.92 5.70
N HIS A 162 13.81 13.27 4.49
CA HIS A 162 15.13 12.92 3.95
C HIS A 162 16.26 13.66 4.67
N ALA A 163 16.03 14.92 5.03
CA ALA A 163 16.96 15.77 5.76
C ALA A 163 16.98 15.57 7.28
N ARG A 164 16.39 14.49 7.81
CA ARG A 164 16.28 14.29 9.26
C ARG A 164 17.66 14.28 9.93
N GLY A 165 17.83 15.19 10.90
CA GLY A 165 19.08 15.37 11.63
C GLY A 165 19.99 16.46 11.05
N GLN A 166 19.60 17.08 9.94
CA GLN A 166 20.16 18.33 9.45
C GLN A 166 19.46 19.53 10.11
N ASP A 167 20.14 20.67 10.18
CA ASP A 167 19.60 21.90 10.76
C ASP A 167 18.86 22.73 9.70
N PHE A 168 17.73 22.22 9.21
CA PHE A 168 16.90 22.89 8.22
C PHE A 168 15.57 23.33 8.81
N SER A 169 15.17 24.55 8.49
CA SER A 169 13.85 25.08 8.77
C SER A 169 12.85 24.72 7.65
N LEU A 170 11.56 24.66 8.00
CA LEU A 170 10.49 24.55 7.01
C LEU A 170 10.49 25.75 6.04
N TRP A 171 10.87 26.92 6.54
CA TRP A 171 10.88 28.16 5.76
C TRP A 171 11.92 28.12 4.63
N GLU A 172 13.11 27.59 4.87
CA GLU A 172 14.13 27.41 3.83
C GLU A 172 13.61 26.52 2.69
N ILE A 173 13.02 25.37 3.04
CA ILE A 173 12.42 24.45 2.07
C ILE A 173 11.28 25.12 1.28
N GLN A 174 10.41 25.86 1.97
CA GLN A 174 9.33 26.61 1.33
C GLN A 174 9.87 27.67 0.37
N SER A 175 10.87 28.44 0.78
CA SER A 175 11.50 29.49 -0.05
C SER A 175 12.08 28.92 -1.34
N ILE A 176 12.66 27.73 -1.29
CA ILE A 176 13.17 27.01 -2.46
C ILE A 176 12.01 26.61 -3.37
N THR A 177 11.00 25.93 -2.83
CA THR A 177 9.83 25.50 -3.63
C THR A 177 9.03 26.65 -4.24
N SER A 178 8.99 27.82 -3.59
CA SER A 178 8.35 29.02 -4.14
C SER A 178 9.12 29.60 -5.32
N ARG A 179 10.45 29.43 -5.36
CA ARG A 179 11.31 29.86 -6.47
C ARG A 179 11.44 28.81 -7.58
N ARG A 180 11.06 27.55 -7.30
CA ARG A 180 11.02 26.48 -8.31
C ARG A 180 9.94 26.76 -9.34
N ASP A 181 10.23 26.36 -10.56
CA ASP A 181 9.36 26.51 -11.73
C ASP A 181 8.25 25.44 -11.78
N TYR A 182 7.53 25.31 -10.67
CA TYR A 182 6.36 24.45 -10.58
C TYR A 182 5.16 25.08 -11.27
N VAL A 183 4.42 24.26 -12.00
CA VAL A 183 3.14 24.62 -12.57
C VAL A 183 2.05 24.41 -11.52
N ARG A 184 1.33 25.48 -11.22
CA ARG A 184 0.22 25.54 -10.26
C ARG A 184 -1.08 25.82 -11.00
N GLY A 185 -2.13 25.09 -10.67
CA GLY A 185 -3.47 25.28 -11.24
C GLY A 185 -4.42 25.86 -10.19
N GLU A 186 -5.16 26.91 -10.52
CA GLU A 186 -6.12 27.55 -9.60
C GLU A 186 -7.22 26.60 -9.12
N GLN A 187 -7.65 25.68 -9.99
CA GLN A 187 -8.64 24.64 -9.68
C GLN A 187 -8.07 23.53 -8.79
N PHE A 188 -6.76 23.45 -8.64
CA PHE A 188 -6.04 22.39 -7.93
C PHE A 188 -5.21 22.98 -6.78
N GLN A 189 -5.89 23.66 -5.85
CA GLN A 189 -5.26 24.37 -4.73
C GLN A 189 -4.21 23.53 -3.99
N GLY A 190 -3.00 24.08 -3.88
CA GLY A 190 -1.86 23.45 -3.20
C GLY A 190 -1.30 22.21 -3.90
N LYS A 191 -1.68 21.95 -5.16
CA LYS A 191 -1.06 20.93 -6.00
C LYS A 191 -0.12 21.55 -7.02
N VAL A 192 0.94 20.83 -7.31
CA VAL A 192 1.99 21.22 -8.23
C VAL A 192 2.33 20.06 -9.18
N THR A 193 2.78 20.44 -10.36
CA THR A 193 3.47 19.55 -11.30
C THR A 193 4.71 20.25 -11.87
N THR A 194 5.55 19.52 -12.59
CA THR A 194 6.74 20.07 -13.25
C THR A 194 6.54 20.09 -14.76
N ARG A 195 7.27 20.96 -15.46
CA ARG A 195 7.28 20.99 -16.93
C ARG A 195 7.73 19.65 -17.51
N GLU A 196 8.67 18.96 -16.86
CA GLU A 196 9.14 17.65 -17.30
C GLU A 196 8.01 16.61 -17.31
N VAL A 197 7.19 16.56 -16.26
CA VAL A 197 6.05 15.65 -16.21
C VAL A 197 5.01 16.01 -17.26
N ILE A 198 4.69 17.30 -17.43
CA ILE A 198 3.79 17.77 -18.48
C ILE A 198 4.29 17.35 -19.86
N ASN A 199 5.58 17.54 -20.15
CA ASN A 199 6.20 17.16 -21.42
C ASN A 199 6.10 15.65 -21.63
N ARG A 200 6.39 14.84 -20.61
CA ARG A 200 6.31 13.38 -20.69
C ARG A 200 4.89 12.91 -21.00
N GLU A 201 3.88 13.45 -20.31
CA GLU A 201 2.48 13.10 -20.60
C GLU A 201 2.08 13.51 -22.01
N TRP A 202 2.49 14.69 -22.46
CA TRP A 202 2.22 15.14 -23.82
C TRP A 202 2.89 14.29 -24.89
N GLU A 203 4.17 13.95 -24.70
CA GLU A 203 4.90 13.06 -25.60
C GLU A 203 4.18 11.73 -25.76
N ILE A 204 3.69 11.15 -24.67
CA ILE A 204 2.90 9.90 -24.70
C ILE A 204 1.62 10.10 -25.54
N VAL A 205 0.90 11.20 -25.34
CA VAL A 205 -0.33 11.51 -26.08
C VAL A 205 -0.04 11.68 -27.57
N CYS A 206 0.96 12.47 -27.94
CA CYS A 206 1.35 12.71 -29.33
C CYS A 206 1.81 11.43 -30.01
N LEU A 207 2.66 10.65 -29.35
CA LEU A 207 3.13 9.38 -29.87
C LEU A 207 1.99 8.38 -30.09
N ALA A 208 1.01 8.34 -29.19
CA ALA A 208 -0.18 7.51 -29.38
C ALA A 208 -1.03 8.01 -30.56
N ARG A 209 -1.28 9.32 -30.63
CA ARG A 209 -2.11 9.96 -31.67
C ARG A 209 -1.49 9.89 -33.06
N ASP A 210 -0.26 10.38 -33.19
CA ASP A 210 0.45 10.47 -34.46
C ASP A 210 0.75 9.08 -35.03
N GLY A 211 0.83 8.07 -34.13
CA GLY A 211 1.02 6.67 -34.45
C GLY A 211 -0.22 5.92 -34.93
N ILE A 212 -1.41 6.52 -34.90
CA ILE A 212 -2.66 5.88 -35.36
C ILE A 212 -2.54 5.57 -36.86
N GLY A 213 -2.78 4.32 -37.25
CA GLY A 213 -2.78 3.85 -38.64
C GLY A 213 -1.44 3.92 -39.37
N ARG A 214 -0.33 4.25 -38.70
CA ARG A 214 0.99 4.47 -39.33
C ARG A 214 1.76 3.19 -39.62
N TYR A 215 1.37 2.07 -39.05
CA TYR A 215 2.12 0.81 -39.13
C TYR A 215 1.40 -0.25 -39.97
N GLY A 216 2.15 -1.27 -40.38
CA GLY A 216 1.57 -2.47 -40.98
C GLY A 216 0.97 -3.38 -39.91
N ALA A 217 -0.15 -4.03 -40.21
CA ALA A 217 -0.76 -5.00 -39.29
C ALA A 217 0.21 -6.17 -39.00
N PHE A 218 0.21 -6.64 -37.75
CA PHE A 218 0.99 -7.82 -37.40
C PHE A 218 0.44 -9.07 -38.06
N VAL A 219 -0.86 -9.31 -38.10
CA VAL A 219 -1.44 -10.45 -38.82
C VAL A 219 -2.75 -9.99 -39.47
N THR A 220 -2.84 -10.11 -40.78
CA THR A 220 -4.04 -9.72 -41.55
C THR A 220 -5.11 -10.82 -41.58
N ASP A 221 -4.73 -12.07 -41.34
CA ASP A 221 -5.64 -13.20 -41.24
C ASP A 221 -5.47 -13.95 -39.91
N ALA A 222 -6.06 -13.41 -38.85
CA ALA A 222 -5.99 -13.99 -37.51
C ALA A 222 -6.94 -15.21 -37.32
N ARG A 223 -7.58 -15.70 -38.38
CA ARG A 223 -8.61 -16.77 -38.32
C ARG A 223 -8.07 -18.16 -37.94
N SER A 224 -6.76 -18.32 -37.74
CA SER A 224 -6.13 -19.59 -37.37
C SER A 224 -5.78 -19.69 -35.88
N THR A 225 -6.74 -19.43 -34.98
CA THR A 225 -6.55 -19.70 -33.55
C THR A 225 -6.98 -21.13 -33.23
N ASN A 226 -6.01 -22.01 -32.92
CA ASN A 226 -6.27 -23.41 -32.51
C ASN A 226 -6.75 -23.53 -31.05
N VAL A 227 -7.04 -22.40 -30.40
CA VAL A 227 -7.33 -22.32 -28.97
C VAL A 227 -8.78 -21.87 -28.78
N PRO A 228 -9.59 -22.55 -27.94
CA PRO A 228 -10.92 -22.08 -27.62
C PRO A 228 -10.83 -20.74 -26.85
N LEU A 229 -11.20 -19.66 -27.53
CA LEU A 229 -11.34 -18.32 -26.97
C LEU A 229 -12.84 -17.94 -26.90
N GLY A 230 -13.22 -17.25 -25.83
CA GLY A 230 -14.52 -16.58 -25.76
C GLY A 230 -14.62 -15.46 -26.81
N ALA A 231 -15.85 -15.02 -27.12
CA ALA A 231 -16.09 -14.00 -28.15
C ALA A 231 -15.28 -12.71 -27.93
N GLU A 232 -15.33 -12.14 -26.71
CA GLU A 232 -14.57 -10.93 -26.35
C GLU A 232 -13.05 -11.13 -26.43
N GLN A 233 -12.56 -12.30 -26.03
CA GLN A 233 -11.14 -12.62 -26.08
C GLN A 233 -10.65 -12.74 -27.52
N ARG A 234 -11.45 -13.38 -28.40
CA ARG A 234 -11.16 -13.48 -29.83
C ARG A 234 -11.11 -12.11 -30.48
N GLN A 235 -12.12 -11.26 -30.23
CA GLN A 235 -12.13 -9.89 -30.73
C GLN A 235 -10.91 -9.09 -30.27
N ALA A 236 -10.48 -9.26 -29.01
CA ALA A 236 -9.28 -8.60 -28.50
C ALA A 236 -7.99 -9.09 -29.20
N VAL A 237 -7.85 -10.41 -29.44
CA VAL A 237 -6.71 -10.96 -30.19
C VAL A 237 -6.69 -10.41 -31.62
N GLU A 238 -7.83 -10.47 -32.32
CA GLU A 238 -7.95 -9.98 -33.70
C GLU A 238 -7.64 -8.48 -33.78
N HIS A 239 -8.16 -7.68 -32.85
CA HIS A 239 -7.89 -6.24 -32.80
C HIS A 239 -6.40 -5.95 -32.57
N ILE A 240 -5.75 -6.61 -31.61
CA ILE A 240 -4.31 -6.40 -31.33
C ILE A 240 -3.45 -6.79 -32.53
N LEU A 241 -3.75 -7.93 -33.17
CA LEU A 241 -2.95 -8.42 -34.29
C LEU A 241 -3.19 -7.63 -35.59
N SER A 242 -4.40 -7.11 -35.80
CA SER A 242 -4.74 -6.32 -36.98
C SER A 242 -4.47 -4.82 -36.83
N SER A 243 -4.18 -4.35 -35.60
CA SER A 243 -3.94 -2.93 -35.33
C SER A 243 -2.76 -2.41 -36.16
N ARG A 244 -2.94 -1.21 -36.68
CA ARG A 244 -1.95 -0.43 -37.42
C ARG A 244 -1.44 0.76 -36.59
N ASP A 245 -1.83 0.80 -35.32
CA ASP A 245 -1.53 1.89 -34.41
C ASP A 245 -0.22 1.63 -33.69
N PHE A 246 0.48 2.69 -33.30
CA PHE A 246 1.68 2.55 -32.46
C PHE A 246 1.37 2.03 -31.05
N VAL A 247 0.20 2.40 -30.50
CA VAL A 247 -0.25 2.01 -29.16
C VAL A 247 -1.64 1.40 -29.25
N THR A 248 -1.78 0.14 -28.82
CA THR A 248 -3.08 -0.52 -28.68
C THR A 248 -3.43 -0.70 -27.20
N LEU A 249 -4.57 -0.18 -26.76
CA LEU A 249 -5.05 -0.33 -25.38
C LEU A 249 -5.92 -1.58 -25.25
N PHE A 250 -5.43 -2.58 -24.52
CA PHE A 250 -6.21 -3.77 -24.17
C PHE A 250 -6.73 -3.68 -22.74
N ARG A 251 -8.05 -3.47 -22.59
CA ARG A 251 -8.74 -3.42 -21.30
C ARG A 251 -9.63 -4.63 -21.11
N GLY A 252 -9.71 -5.12 -19.88
CA GLY A 252 -10.66 -6.17 -19.50
C GLY A 252 -10.94 -6.16 -18.01
N GLY A 253 -12.12 -6.63 -17.62
CA GLY A 253 -12.55 -6.75 -16.23
C GLY A 253 -11.63 -7.61 -15.36
N ALA A 254 -11.82 -7.57 -14.04
CA ALA A 254 -11.09 -8.43 -13.14
C ALA A 254 -11.40 -9.91 -13.45
N GLY A 255 -10.38 -10.75 -13.62
CA GLY A 255 -10.57 -12.19 -13.86
C GLY A 255 -10.94 -12.61 -15.29
N THR A 256 -11.11 -11.69 -16.25
CA THR A 256 -11.58 -12.01 -17.62
C THR A 256 -10.57 -12.73 -18.53
N GLY A 257 -9.43 -13.17 -18.00
CA GLY A 257 -8.44 -13.93 -18.77
C GLY A 257 -7.47 -13.11 -19.63
N LYS A 258 -7.17 -11.85 -19.30
CA LYS A 258 -6.20 -11.01 -20.06
C LYS A 258 -4.87 -11.70 -20.40
N SER A 259 -4.27 -12.41 -19.43
CA SER A 259 -3.03 -13.16 -19.66
C SER A 259 -3.19 -14.41 -20.53
N TYR A 260 -4.42 -14.92 -20.67
CA TYR A 260 -4.75 -15.97 -21.64
C TYR A 260 -4.85 -15.37 -23.04
N THR A 261 -5.54 -14.24 -23.22
CA THR A 261 -5.60 -13.48 -24.47
C THR A 261 -4.20 -13.10 -24.99
N LEU A 262 -3.35 -12.52 -24.14
CA LEU A 262 -1.99 -12.11 -24.53
C LEU A 262 -1.07 -13.28 -24.88
N ARG A 263 -1.32 -14.49 -24.32
CA ARG A 263 -0.60 -15.70 -24.72
C ARG A 263 -0.92 -16.09 -26.16
N GLU A 264 -2.16 -15.93 -26.59
CA GLU A 264 -2.52 -16.19 -27.98
C GLU A 264 -1.90 -15.14 -28.92
N VAL A 265 -1.96 -13.85 -28.56
CA VAL A 265 -1.28 -12.77 -29.32
C VAL A 265 0.21 -13.11 -29.50
N HIS A 266 0.90 -13.45 -28.42
CA HIS A 266 2.31 -13.85 -28.47
C HIS A 266 2.53 -15.08 -29.36
N SER A 267 1.66 -16.08 -29.29
CA SER A 267 1.76 -17.31 -30.11
C SER A 267 1.54 -17.02 -31.60
N ALA A 268 0.59 -16.15 -31.94
CA ALA A 268 0.34 -15.71 -33.30
C ALA A 268 1.52 -14.91 -33.88
N LEU A 269 2.09 -13.98 -33.09
CA LEU A 269 3.29 -13.21 -33.49
C LEU A 269 4.49 -14.13 -33.72
N LYS A 270 4.72 -15.12 -32.84
CA LYS A 270 5.76 -16.12 -33.04
C LYS A 270 5.56 -16.95 -34.31
N ARG A 271 4.34 -17.38 -34.61
CA ARG A 271 4.03 -18.13 -35.84
C ARG A 271 4.34 -17.34 -37.10
N LYS A 272 4.14 -16.02 -37.09
CA LYS A 272 4.53 -15.15 -38.22
C LYS A 272 6.04 -14.92 -38.33
N GLY A 273 6.83 -15.29 -37.32
CA GLY A 273 8.25 -14.98 -37.26
C GLY A 273 8.53 -13.54 -36.81
N CYS A 274 7.55 -12.86 -36.20
CA CYS A 274 7.81 -11.56 -35.58
C CYS A 274 8.64 -11.77 -34.30
N PRO A 275 9.77 -11.06 -34.13
CA PRO A 275 10.53 -11.13 -32.89
C PRO A 275 9.69 -10.52 -31.76
N VAL A 276 9.45 -11.30 -30.71
CA VAL A 276 8.73 -10.85 -29.51
C VAL A 276 9.68 -10.87 -28.33
N GLN A 277 9.87 -9.70 -27.70
CA GLN A 277 10.64 -9.58 -26.47
C GLN A 277 9.69 -9.37 -25.29
N VAL A 278 9.83 -10.20 -24.26
CA VAL A 278 9.14 -10.06 -22.97
C VAL A 278 10.16 -9.63 -21.94
N LEU A 279 10.09 -8.37 -21.51
CA LEU A 279 11.01 -7.82 -20.52
C LEU A 279 10.48 -8.08 -19.11
N THR A 280 11.34 -8.61 -18.23
CA THR A 280 11.07 -8.70 -16.79
C THR A 280 12.21 -7.99 -16.06
N VAL A 281 11.87 -6.95 -15.31
CA VAL A 281 12.84 -6.21 -14.49
C VAL A 281 12.77 -6.73 -13.06
N CYS A 282 13.90 -7.13 -12.50
CA CYS A 282 14.01 -7.63 -11.13
C CYS A 282 15.10 -6.87 -10.39
N GLN A 283 14.85 -6.59 -9.11
CA GLN A 283 15.88 -6.10 -8.19
C GLN A 283 16.34 -7.28 -7.32
N PRO A 284 17.65 -7.61 -7.30
CA PRO A 284 18.16 -8.66 -6.42
C PRO A 284 17.95 -8.24 -4.96
N LYS A 285 17.50 -9.19 -4.14
CA LYS A 285 17.26 -8.96 -2.72
C LYS A 285 17.60 -10.21 -1.93
N GLU A 286 18.38 -10.03 -0.86
CA GLU A 286 18.63 -11.10 0.10
C GLU A 286 17.36 -11.39 0.91
N LEU A 287 17.02 -12.67 0.99
CA LEU A 287 15.87 -13.16 1.74
C LEU A 287 16.26 -14.43 2.49
N ALA A 288 16.38 -14.32 3.82
CA ALA A 288 16.51 -15.50 4.66
C ALA A 288 15.23 -16.34 4.59
N LEU A 289 15.39 -17.66 4.45
CA LEU A 289 14.30 -18.63 4.35
C LEU A 289 14.48 -19.70 5.42
N SER A 290 13.39 -20.35 5.80
CA SER A 290 13.40 -21.47 6.75
C SER A 290 12.28 -22.46 6.40
N ASN A 291 12.38 -23.69 6.88
CA ASN A 291 11.30 -24.66 6.72
C ASN A 291 10.00 -24.12 7.37
N GLY A 292 8.87 -24.33 6.69
CA GLY A 292 7.57 -23.76 7.03
C GLY A 292 7.34 -22.33 6.51
N ASP A 293 8.34 -21.67 5.89
CA ASP A 293 8.11 -20.32 5.36
C ASP A 293 7.11 -20.32 4.21
N ARG A 294 6.17 -19.37 4.23
CA ARG A 294 5.28 -19.12 3.09
C ARG A 294 5.93 -18.20 2.08
N LEU A 295 5.86 -18.60 0.81
CA LEU A 295 6.31 -17.83 -0.34
C LEU A 295 5.14 -17.47 -1.25
N GLN A 296 5.22 -16.30 -1.88
CA GLN A 296 4.42 -15.94 -3.03
C GLN A 296 5.29 -15.96 -4.29
N LEU A 297 4.93 -16.82 -5.23
CA LEU A 297 5.60 -16.93 -6.52
C LEU A 297 5.35 -15.68 -7.37
N LYS A 298 6.37 -15.18 -8.06
CA LYS A 298 6.32 -13.94 -8.88
C LYS A 298 6.51 -14.17 -10.37
N ALA A 299 6.75 -15.42 -10.78
CA ALA A 299 6.90 -15.78 -12.18
C ALA A 299 6.25 -17.12 -12.50
N ASN A 300 5.75 -17.24 -13.73
CA ASN A 300 5.30 -18.53 -14.24
C ASN A 300 6.52 -19.37 -14.61
N SER A 301 6.57 -20.63 -14.18
CA SER A 301 7.62 -21.57 -14.55
C SER A 301 7.10 -23.01 -14.44
N LYS A 302 8.00 -23.98 -14.55
CA LYS A 302 7.75 -25.37 -14.21
C LYS A 302 8.60 -25.76 -13.00
N ALA A 303 8.03 -26.57 -12.12
CA ALA A 303 8.75 -27.28 -11.09
C ALA A 303 9.65 -28.36 -11.71
N GLN A 304 10.54 -28.94 -10.91
CA GLN A 304 11.49 -29.96 -11.38
C GLN A 304 10.81 -31.18 -12.02
N ASP A 305 9.60 -31.52 -11.55
CA ASP A 305 8.76 -32.62 -12.07
C ASP A 305 7.84 -32.20 -13.24
N GLY A 306 8.00 -30.98 -13.76
CA GLY A 306 7.21 -30.46 -14.87
C GLY A 306 5.85 -29.86 -14.47
N ARG A 307 5.41 -29.99 -13.20
CA ARG A 307 4.18 -29.33 -12.72
C ARG A 307 4.30 -27.82 -12.83
N ARG A 308 3.18 -27.15 -13.10
CA ARG A 308 3.16 -25.69 -13.32
C ARG A 308 3.37 -24.93 -12.00
N LEU A 309 4.16 -23.86 -12.08
CA LEU A 309 4.29 -22.82 -11.06
C LEU A 309 3.64 -21.55 -11.58
N ALA A 310 2.70 -20.97 -10.82
CA ALA A 310 1.93 -19.82 -11.28
C ALA A 310 2.32 -18.52 -10.55
N ASN A 311 2.40 -17.41 -11.28
CA ASN A 311 2.57 -16.09 -10.66
C ASN A 311 1.37 -15.77 -9.74
N GLY A 312 1.67 -15.37 -8.50
CA GLY A 312 0.71 -15.04 -7.46
C GLY A 312 0.33 -16.22 -6.56
N GLU A 313 0.75 -17.44 -6.91
CA GLU A 313 0.55 -18.65 -6.12
C GLU A 313 1.26 -18.55 -4.75
N LEU A 314 0.62 -19.09 -3.72
CA LEU A 314 1.20 -19.20 -2.38
C LEU A 314 1.63 -20.65 -2.16
N VAL A 315 2.88 -20.83 -1.77
CA VAL A 315 3.47 -22.15 -1.48
C VAL A 315 4.16 -22.12 -0.11
N THR A 316 4.32 -23.26 0.53
CA THR A 316 5.04 -23.40 1.79
C THR A 316 6.30 -24.22 1.57
N ILE A 317 7.41 -23.79 2.17
CA ILE A 317 8.68 -24.51 2.14
C ILE A 317 8.60 -25.71 3.07
N GLU A 318 8.89 -26.90 2.56
CA GLU A 318 9.10 -28.10 3.38
C GLU A 318 10.57 -28.23 3.75
N GLU A 319 11.46 -28.16 2.76
CA GLU A 319 12.91 -28.32 2.93
C GLU A 319 13.68 -27.40 1.97
N ILE A 320 14.84 -26.91 2.43
CA ILE A 320 15.80 -26.18 1.60
C ILE A 320 17.03 -27.06 1.41
N HIS A 321 17.28 -27.49 0.18
CA HIS A 321 18.42 -28.34 -0.14
C HIS A 321 19.72 -27.54 -0.26
N ALA A 322 20.85 -28.19 0.02
CA ALA A 322 22.18 -27.57 -0.03
C ALA A 322 22.56 -27.04 -1.43
N ASP A 323 21.98 -27.61 -2.49
CA ASP A 323 22.18 -27.19 -3.88
C ASP A 323 21.31 -25.98 -4.28
N GLY A 324 20.52 -25.43 -3.35
CA GLY A 324 19.64 -24.30 -3.55
C GLY A 324 18.26 -24.66 -4.12
N ARG A 325 17.92 -25.94 -4.30
CA ARG A 325 16.53 -26.32 -4.57
C ARG A 325 15.66 -26.14 -3.32
N ILE A 326 14.36 -25.90 -3.53
CA ILE A 326 13.40 -25.71 -2.44
C ILE A 326 12.26 -26.71 -2.63
N ALA A 327 12.15 -27.69 -1.73
CA ALA A 327 11.02 -28.60 -1.67
C ALA A 327 9.82 -27.89 -1.04
N LEU A 328 8.64 -28.11 -1.61
CA LEU A 328 7.38 -27.53 -1.17
C LEU A 328 6.50 -28.61 -0.54
N GLU A 329 5.66 -28.24 0.42
CA GLU A 329 4.75 -29.17 1.13
C GLU A 329 3.77 -29.91 0.18
N ASP A 330 3.52 -29.40 -1.03
CA ASP A 330 2.70 -30.07 -2.05
C ASP A 330 3.49 -31.06 -2.93
N GLY A 331 4.72 -31.36 -2.53
CA GLY A 331 5.65 -32.28 -3.17
C GLY A 331 6.32 -31.71 -4.43
N ARG A 332 6.06 -30.47 -4.84
CA ARG A 332 6.81 -29.84 -5.95
C ARG A 332 8.17 -29.36 -5.46
N VAL A 333 9.15 -29.31 -6.37
CA VAL A 333 10.47 -28.75 -6.09
C VAL A 333 10.74 -27.55 -6.99
N LEU A 334 11.02 -26.39 -6.37
CA LEU A 334 11.47 -25.21 -7.08
C LEU A 334 12.93 -25.41 -7.53
N PRO A 335 13.24 -25.19 -8.82
CA PRO A 335 14.61 -25.26 -9.32
C PRO A 335 15.54 -24.25 -8.62
N LYS A 336 16.84 -24.55 -8.59
CA LYS A 336 17.88 -23.66 -8.01
C LYS A 336 17.87 -22.25 -8.62
N ASP A 337 17.46 -22.11 -9.87
CA ASP A 337 17.45 -20.82 -10.58
C ASP A 337 16.11 -20.08 -10.45
N TYR A 338 15.08 -20.72 -9.86
CA TYR A 338 13.82 -20.05 -9.57
C TYR A 338 14.01 -19.16 -8.34
N ARG A 339 14.24 -17.86 -8.56
CA ARG A 339 14.44 -16.84 -7.50
C ARG A 339 13.49 -15.65 -7.60
N GLN A 340 12.39 -15.83 -8.33
CA GLN A 340 11.35 -14.83 -8.48
C GLN A 340 10.20 -15.14 -7.52
N PHE A 341 10.43 -14.88 -6.22
CA PHE A 341 9.42 -15.02 -5.18
C PHE A 341 9.62 -13.97 -4.07
N VAL A 342 8.58 -13.76 -3.27
CA VAL A 342 8.59 -12.93 -2.05
C VAL A 342 7.95 -13.69 -0.90
N ARG A 343 8.02 -13.16 0.34
CA ARG A 343 7.28 -13.76 1.46
C ARG A 343 5.77 -13.72 1.21
N GLY A 344 5.09 -14.84 1.48
CA GLY A 344 3.68 -15.07 1.21
C GLY A 344 2.73 -14.84 2.38
N TYR A 345 3.21 -14.34 3.52
CA TYR A 345 2.39 -14.11 4.72
C TYR A 345 1.43 -12.93 4.60
N ALA A 346 1.81 -11.91 3.85
CA ALA A 346 1.00 -10.75 3.58
C ALA A 346 1.14 -10.40 2.10
N VAL A 347 0.00 -10.18 1.43
CA VAL A 347 -0.05 -9.81 0.03
C VAL A 347 -0.70 -8.45 -0.11
N THR A 348 -0.32 -7.70 -1.14
CA THR A 348 -1.02 -6.45 -1.46
C THR A 348 -2.43 -6.76 -1.94
N SER A 349 -3.35 -5.81 -1.74
CA SER A 349 -4.74 -5.90 -2.23
C SER A 349 -4.82 -6.24 -3.71
N TYR A 350 -3.95 -5.65 -4.54
CA TYR A 350 -3.80 -5.98 -5.96
C TYR A 350 -3.37 -7.43 -6.20
N ALA A 351 -2.38 -7.93 -5.45
CA ALA A 351 -1.88 -9.30 -5.61
C ALA A 351 -2.88 -10.37 -5.09
N ALA A 352 -3.87 -9.96 -4.31
CA ALA A 352 -4.99 -10.80 -3.89
C ALA A 352 -6.17 -10.79 -4.89
N GLN A 353 -6.06 -10.05 -6.00
CA GLN A 353 -7.14 -9.95 -6.98
C GLN A 353 -7.50 -11.34 -7.55
N GLY A 354 -8.79 -11.65 -7.59
CA GLY A 354 -9.30 -12.96 -8.05
C GLY A 354 -9.20 -14.08 -7.01
N LYS A 355 -8.58 -13.84 -5.85
CA LYS A 355 -8.58 -14.81 -4.74
C LYS A 355 -9.87 -14.69 -3.94
N THR A 356 -10.28 -15.79 -3.32
CA THR A 356 -11.41 -15.84 -2.40
C THR A 356 -10.96 -16.56 -1.14
N VAL A 357 -11.19 -15.96 0.02
CA VAL A 357 -10.79 -16.50 1.32
C VAL A 357 -11.97 -16.41 2.30
N ASP A 358 -11.94 -17.21 3.36
CA ASP A 358 -13.00 -17.15 4.38
C ASP A 358 -12.95 -15.83 5.15
N TYR A 359 -11.74 -15.42 5.55
CA TYR A 359 -11.51 -14.20 6.32
C TYR A 359 -10.41 -13.35 5.69
N VAL A 360 -10.67 -12.05 5.57
CA VAL A 360 -9.66 -11.06 5.16
C VAL A 360 -9.17 -10.31 6.38
N LEU A 361 -7.85 -10.28 6.59
CA LEU A 361 -7.19 -9.41 7.55
C LEU A 361 -6.57 -8.24 6.78
N PHE A 362 -7.22 -7.08 6.82
CA PHE A 362 -6.74 -5.88 6.14
C PHE A 362 -5.95 -5.00 7.10
N SER A 363 -4.67 -4.81 6.83
CA SER A 363 -3.84 -3.82 7.53
C SER A 363 -3.75 -2.56 6.68
N ASP A 364 -4.35 -1.49 7.17
CA ASP A 364 -4.22 -0.16 6.57
C ASP A 364 -2.78 0.33 6.69
N SER A 365 -2.16 0.64 5.55
CA SER A 365 -0.81 1.18 5.48
C SER A 365 -0.72 2.64 5.94
N ALA A 366 -1.86 3.31 6.16
CA ALA A 366 -2.02 4.75 6.36
C ALA A 366 -1.49 5.60 5.18
N VAL A 367 -1.02 4.96 4.11
CA VAL A 367 -0.58 5.63 2.88
C VAL A 367 -1.83 5.97 2.07
N LYS A 368 -2.14 7.27 1.99
CA LYS A 368 -3.32 7.79 1.27
C LYS A 368 -3.43 7.27 -0.17
N ALA A 369 -2.32 7.04 -0.85
CA ALA A 369 -2.30 6.55 -2.23
C ALA A 369 -2.64 5.06 -2.37
N ALA A 370 -2.54 4.28 -1.28
CA ALA A 370 -2.76 2.83 -1.29
C ALA A 370 -4.19 2.43 -0.87
N THR A 371 -4.99 3.37 -0.39
CA THR A 371 -6.35 3.10 0.13
C THR A 371 -7.34 4.10 -0.47
N ASN A 372 -8.00 3.68 -1.53
CA ASN A 372 -9.09 4.39 -2.21
C ASN A 372 -10.30 3.45 -2.38
N ASP A 373 -11.40 3.97 -2.92
CA ASP A 373 -12.64 3.23 -3.17
C ASP A 373 -12.45 1.89 -3.91
N ARG A 374 -11.68 1.89 -5.00
CA ARG A 374 -11.43 0.71 -5.85
C ARG A 374 -10.62 -0.34 -5.10
N GLN A 375 -9.55 0.08 -4.41
CA GLN A 375 -8.74 -0.83 -3.61
C GLN A 375 -9.52 -1.39 -2.43
N TRP A 376 -10.31 -0.55 -1.78
CA TRP A 376 -11.17 -0.95 -0.69
C TRP A 376 -12.14 -2.04 -1.15
N TYR A 377 -12.90 -1.77 -2.23
CA TYR A 377 -13.84 -2.72 -2.82
C TYR A 377 -13.16 -4.05 -3.19
N VAL A 378 -12.04 -4.00 -3.91
CA VAL A 378 -11.29 -5.21 -4.30
C VAL A 378 -10.83 -5.99 -3.07
N THR A 379 -10.40 -5.32 -2.00
CA THR A 379 -9.87 -5.97 -0.79
C THR A 379 -10.97 -6.65 0.02
N ILE A 380 -12.03 -5.91 0.35
CA ILE A 380 -13.08 -6.42 1.24
C ILE A 380 -13.93 -7.50 0.57
N SER A 381 -14.10 -7.43 -0.77
CA SER A 381 -14.86 -8.42 -1.54
C SER A 381 -14.20 -9.81 -1.60
N ARG A 382 -12.97 -9.98 -1.07
CA ARG A 382 -12.30 -11.28 -1.03
C ARG A 382 -12.77 -12.18 0.11
N GLY A 383 -13.37 -11.60 1.14
CA GLY A 383 -13.83 -12.33 2.33
C GLY A 383 -15.23 -12.91 2.14
N ARG A 384 -15.37 -14.24 2.24
CA ARG A 384 -16.69 -14.91 2.18
C ARG A 384 -17.45 -14.82 3.49
N LYS A 385 -16.75 -15.00 4.62
CA LYS A 385 -17.36 -15.08 5.96
C LYS A 385 -17.16 -13.80 6.76
N GLY A 386 -16.05 -13.08 6.56
CA GLY A 386 -15.83 -11.84 7.27
C GLY A 386 -14.56 -11.09 6.89
N VAL A 387 -14.47 -9.86 7.37
CA VAL A 387 -13.33 -8.96 7.17
C VAL A 387 -12.99 -8.32 8.52
N GLN A 388 -11.70 -8.32 8.88
CA GLN A 388 -11.18 -7.60 10.03
C GLN A 388 -10.18 -6.54 9.58
N ILE A 389 -10.40 -5.31 10.02
CA ILE A 389 -9.65 -4.13 9.59
C ILE A 389 -8.80 -3.63 10.75
N PHE A 390 -7.49 -3.47 10.50
CA PHE A 390 -6.53 -2.89 11.40
C PHE A 390 -6.11 -1.52 10.84
N THR A 391 -6.45 -0.44 11.55
CA THR A 391 -6.05 0.92 11.19
C THR A 391 -5.68 1.71 12.44
N ALA A 392 -4.76 2.65 12.29
CA ALA A 392 -4.37 3.58 13.34
C ALA A 392 -5.43 4.68 13.55
N ASP A 393 -6.20 5.04 12.51
CA ASP A 393 -7.19 6.11 12.54
C ASP A 393 -8.39 5.79 11.66
N LYS A 394 -9.52 5.48 12.31
CA LYS A 394 -10.79 5.13 11.65
C LYS A 394 -11.36 6.29 10.83
N HIS A 395 -11.20 7.53 11.27
CA HIS A 395 -11.74 8.69 10.56
C HIS A 395 -10.94 8.95 9.28
N GLN A 396 -9.62 8.91 9.38
CA GLN A 396 -8.74 9.07 8.23
C GLN A 396 -8.96 7.95 7.20
N LEU A 397 -9.08 6.70 7.65
CA LEU A 397 -9.38 5.57 6.76
C LEU A 397 -10.69 5.80 6.00
N ARG A 398 -11.77 6.20 6.70
CA ARG A 398 -13.07 6.47 6.07
C ARG A 398 -12.98 7.58 5.02
N GLN A 399 -12.25 8.65 5.31
CA GLN A 399 -12.01 9.73 4.35
C GLN A 399 -11.20 9.27 3.13
N ASN A 400 -10.21 8.39 3.33
CA ASN A 400 -9.39 7.86 2.23
C ASN A 400 -10.21 6.94 1.31
N ILE A 401 -11.05 6.06 1.87
CA ILE A 401 -11.91 5.15 1.10
C ILE A 401 -12.92 5.90 0.24
N ALA A 402 -13.44 7.04 0.71
CA ALA A 402 -14.41 7.83 -0.04
C ALA A 402 -13.82 8.58 -1.24
N ARG A 403 -12.49 8.60 -1.42
CA ARG A 403 -11.86 9.26 -2.56
C ARG A 403 -11.90 8.33 -3.77
N SER A 404 -12.17 8.91 -4.94
CA SER A 404 -11.95 8.21 -6.19
C SER A 404 -10.46 7.84 -6.32
N GLY A 405 -10.20 6.64 -6.82
CA GLY A 405 -8.84 6.21 -7.16
C GLY A 405 -8.22 6.93 -8.36
N ASP A 406 -8.89 7.94 -8.91
CA ASP A 406 -8.43 8.68 -10.10
C ASP A 406 -7.29 9.62 -9.74
N ARG A 407 -6.27 9.61 -10.59
CA ARG A 407 -5.08 10.42 -10.42
C ARG A 407 -5.17 11.57 -11.41
N PRO A 408 -5.09 12.83 -10.95
CA PRO A 408 -5.08 13.97 -11.87
C PRO A 408 -3.83 13.88 -12.75
N LEU A 409 -4.01 14.17 -14.03
CA LEU A 409 -2.92 14.26 -15.00
C LEU A 409 -2.22 15.62 -14.83
N ALA A 410 -0.94 15.68 -15.17
CA ALA A 410 -0.22 16.95 -15.19
C ALA A 410 -0.80 17.91 -16.24
N LEU A 411 -1.28 17.37 -17.36
CA LEU A 411 -1.99 18.13 -18.39
C LEU A 411 -3.29 18.79 -17.88
N ASP A 412 -3.94 18.24 -16.84
CA ASP A 412 -5.16 18.83 -16.26
C ASP A 412 -4.87 20.08 -15.43
N ILE A 413 -3.70 20.13 -14.76
CA ILE A 413 -3.31 21.27 -13.91
C ILE A 413 -3.03 22.50 -14.75
N ALA A 414 -2.44 22.29 -15.92
CA ALA A 414 -2.02 23.37 -16.77
C ALA A 414 -3.25 23.84 -17.58
N LYS A 415 -3.77 25.02 -17.20
CA LYS A 415 -5.14 25.49 -17.48
C LYS A 415 -5.67 25.26 -18.92
N PRO A 416 -7.00 25.17 -19.12
CA PRO A 416 -7.62 24.91 -20.43
C PRO A 416 -7.59 26.02 -21.50
N GLU A 417 -7.15 27.25 -21.22
CA GLU A 417 -7.37 28.40 -22.13
C GLU A 417 -6.38 28.53 -23.31
N GLU A 418 -6.68 29.39 -24.28
CA GLU A 418 -5.82 29.68 -25.45
C GLU A 418 -4.39 30.07 -25.05
N SER A 419 -4.21 30.81 -23.95
CA SER A 419 -2.90 31.15 -23.40
C SER A 419 -2.06 29.93 -23.00
N PHE A 420 -2.74 28.80 -22.69
CA PHE A 420 -2.09 27.52 -22.45
C PHE A 420 -1.69 26.82 -23.74
N ALA A 421 -2.53 26.79 -24.78
CA ALA A 421 -2.13 26.24 -26.08
C ALA A 421 -0.90 26.98 -26.64
N HIS A 422 -0.85 28.30 -26.49
CA HIS A 422 0.31 29.13 -26.85
C HIS A 422 1.53 28.89 -25.94
N ARG A 423 1.33 28.70 -24.62
CA ARG A 423 2.42 28.31 -23.71
C ARG A 423 3.00 26.95 -24.07
N LEU A 424 2.16 25.98 -24.36
CA LEU A 424 2.53 24.63 -24.76
C LEU A 424 3.25 24.63 -26.11
N ALA A 425 2.72 25.33 -27.11
CA ALA A 425 3.38 25.57 -28.38
C ALA A 425 4.81 26.12 -28.21
N ARG A 426 5.00 27.09 -27.30
CA ARG A 426 6.33 27.62 -26.95
C ARG A 426 7.21 26.61 -26.22
N ILE A 427 6.68 25.92 -25.20
CA ILE A 427 7.44 24.92 -24.41
C ILE A 427 7.89 23.77 -25.32
N TRP A 428 7.09 23.39 -26.30
CA TRP A 428 7.31 22.22 -27.14
C TRP A 428 7.80 22.52 -28.55
N LYS A 429 8.02 23.81 -28.89
CA LYS A 429 8.41 24.28 -30.23
C LYS A 429 7.50 23.70 -31.32
N ARG A 430 6.19 23.70 -31.09
CA ARG A 430 5.16 23.20 -32.01
C ARG A 430 4.16 24.30 -32.34
N ASP A 431 3.42 24.11 -33.43
CA ASP A 431 2.32 25.00 -33.79
C ASP A 431 1.18 24.89 -32.77
N VAL A 432 0.59 26.03 -32.42
CA VAL A 432 -0.58 26.14 -31.56
C VAL A 432 -1.77 25.37 -32.15
N ALA A 433 -1.89 25.34 -33.49
CA ALA A 433 -2.92 24.57 -34.20
C ALA A 433 -2.86 23.08 -33.89
N TYR A 434 -1.65 22.50 -33.83
CA TYR A 434 -1.46 21.10 -33.48
C TYR A 434 -1.90 20.82 -32.03
N VAL A 435 -1.61 21.74 -31.09
CA VAL A 435 -2.03 21.60 -29.69
C VAL A 435 -3.56 21.63 -29.57
N PHE A 436 -4.24 22.51 -30.31
CA PHE A 436 -5.70 22.57 -30.33
C PHE A 436 -6.33 21.31 -30.94
N ASP A 437 -5.72 20.77 -31.98
CA ASP A 437 -6.19 19.58 -32.69
C ASP A 437 -6.07 18.31 -31.83
N VAL A 438 -4.94 18.13 -31.12
CA VAL A 438 -4.80 17.06 -30.10
C VAL A 438 -5.89 17.19 -29.03
N ARG A 439 -6.16 18.41 -28.56
CA ARG A 439 -7.17 18.66 -27.53
C ARG A 439 -8.59 18.37 -28.00
N ARG A 440 -8.93 18.79 -29.21
CA ARG A 440 -10.23 18.48 -29.82
C ARG A 440 -10.43 16.97 -29.87
N SER A 441 -9.43 16.24 -30.34
CA SER A 441 -9.44 14.77 -30.38
C SER A 441 -9.59 14.14 -28.99
N GLN A 442 -8.93 14.69 -27.95
CA GLN A 442 -9.10 14.21 -26.58
C GLN A 442 -10.51 14.48 -26.03
N HIS A 443 -11.08 15.67 -26.26
CA HIS A 443 -12.44 15.99 -25.82
C HIS A 443 -13.48 15.11 -26.51
N GLU A 444 -13.37 14.93 -27.82
CA GLU A 444 -14.26 14.03 -28.57
C GLU A 444 -14.15 12.59 -28.06
N SER A 445 -12.93 12.11 -27.77
CA SER A 445 -12.71 10.78 -27.22
C SER A 445 -13.30 10.63 -25.82
N ALA A 446 -13.12 11.63 -24.94
CA ALA A 446 -13.69 11.63 -23.59
C ALA A 446 -15.23 11.68 -23.62
N GLN A 447 -15.83 12.43 -24.55
CA GLN A 447 -17.28 12.48 -24.75
C GLN A 447 -17.83 11.14 -25.26
N ARG A 448 -17.19 10.52 -26.26
CA ARG A 448 -17.55 9.17 -26.72
C ARG A 448 -17.44 8.15 -25.60
N GLN A 449 -16.40 8.26 -24.76
CA GLN A 449 -16.23 7.38 -23.60
C GLN A 449 -17.34 7.60 -22.57
N ALA A 450 -17.71 8.84 -22.25
CA ALA A 450 -18.80 9.15 -21.35
C ALA A 450 -20.16 8.63 -21.88
N GLN A 451 -20.41 8.76 -23.19
CA GLN A 451 -21.60 8.21 -23.84
C GLN A 451 -21.63 6.68 -23.79
N SER A 452 -20.51 6.00 -24.08
CA SER A 452 -20.41 4.54 -23.99
C SER A 452 -20.59 4.00 -22.56
N ILE A 453 -20.15 4.75 -21.55
CA ILE A 453 -20.35 4.40 -20.13
C ILE A 453 -21.83 4.55 -19.76
N GLY A 454 -22.49 5.62 -20.20
CA GLY A 454 -23.93 5.82 -20.01
C GLY A 454 -24.81 4.77 -20.71
N GLU A 455 -24.38 4.25 -21.87
CA GLU A 455 -25.05 3.13 -22.55
C GLU A 455 -24.77 1.77 -21.87
N SER A 456 -23.62 1.59 -21.23
CA SER A 456 -23.33 0.38 -20.45
C SER A 456 -24.04 0.31 -19.09
N GLU A 457 -24.46 1.47 -18.54
CA GLU A 457 -25.27 1.56 -17.33
C GLU A 457 -26.79 1.48 -17.60
N SER A 458 -27.23 1.51 -18.87
CA SER A 458 -28.63 1.32 -19.27
C SER A 458 -28.98 -0.14 -19.58
N VAL A 459 -28.50 -1.08 -18.77
CA VAL A 459 -29.07 -2.43 -18.74
C VAL A 459 -30.44 -2.34 -18.06
N LYS A 460 -31.49 -2.60 -18.85
CA LYS A 460 -32.89 -2.66 -18.40
C LYS A 460 -33.04 -3.53 -17.14
N PRO A 461 -33.81 -3.12 -16.12
CA PRO A 461 -34.10 -3.97 -14.97
C PRO A 461 -34.86 -5.21 -15.47
N SER A 462 -34.18 -6.34 -15.50
CA SER A 462 -34.81 -7.63 -15.77
C SER A 462 -35.54 -8.06 -14.50
N GLU A 463 -36.80 -8.43 -14.70
CA GLU A 463 -37.79 -8.88 -13.73
C GLU A 463 -37.23 -9.59 -12.49
N THR A 464 -37.53 -8.98 -11.35
CA THR A 464 -37.41 -9.56 -10.02
C THR A 464 -38.30 -10.79 -9.93
N VAL A 465 -37.73 -12.00 -10.11
CA VAL A 465 -38.39 -13.23 -9.66
C VAL A 465 -38.36 -13.24 -8.14
N SER A 466 -39.50 -12.88 -7.56
CA SER A 466 -39.84 -13.02 -6.15
C SER A 466 -39.76 -14.50 -5.75
N GLN A 467 -38.76 -14.87 -4.94
CA GLN A 467 -38.85 -15.95 -3.95
C GLN A 467 -38.01 -15.61 -2.72
N SER A 468 -38.63 -14.90 -1.79
CA SER A 468 -38.22 -14.84 -0.40
C SER A 468 -38.74 -16.06 0.35
N GLN A 469 -37.85 -16.92 0.84
CA GLN A 469 -38.15 -17.78 2.00
C GLN A 469 -37.10 -17.56 3.10
N PRO A 470 -37.52 -17.33 4.35
CA PRO A 470 -36.61 -17.07 5.46
C PRO A 470 -36.05 -18.38 6.01
N ILE A 471 -34.72 -18.48 6.11
CA ILE A 471 -34.06 -19.59 6.82
C ILE A 471 -34.27 -19.39 8.32
N ARG A 472 -35.18 -20.20 8.88
CA ARG A 472 -35.42 -20.37 10.31
C ARG A 472 -34.17 -20.89 11.02
N GLN A 473 -33.90 -20.31 12.18
CA GLN A 473 -33.04 -20.89 13.21
C GLN A 473 -33.53 -22.29 13.59
N ALA A 474 -32.64 -23.28 13.56
CA ALA A 474 -32.84 -24.56 14.21
C ALA A 474 -31.56 -24.94 14.96
N ARG A 475 -31.59 -24.74 16.28
CA ARG A 475 -30.90 -25.61 17.22
C ARG A 475 -31.58 -26.98 17.13
N SER A 476 -30.84 -28.06 16.95
CA SER A 476 -31.28 -29.35 17.47
C SER A 476 -30.11 -30.11 18.07
N ILE A 477 -30.31 -30.42 19.35
CA ILE A 477 -29.59 -31.40 20.14
C ILE A 477 -30.15 -32.75 19.70
N ALA A 478 -29.28 -33.68 19.31
CA ALA A 478 -29.67 -35.05 19.01
C ALA A 478 -29.45 -35.93 20.26
N HIS A 479 -30.53 -36.46 20.82
CA HIS A 479 -30.50 -37.70 21.60
C HIS A 479 -31.59 -38.65 21.10
N LYS A 480 -31.19 -39.92 21.01
CA LYS A 480 -31.81 -41.02 20.27
C LYS A 480 -33.02 -41.64 21.01
N HIS A 481 -33.95 -42.13 20.19
CA HIS A 481 -34.81 -43.32 20.33
C HIS A 481 -35.26 -43.83 21.70
N HIS A 482 -36.58 -43.97 21.85
CA HIS A 482 -37.27 -45.26 22.07
C HIS A 482 -38.73 -45.11 21.58
N GLN A 483 -39.20 -46.00 20.69
CA GLN A 483 -40.29 -46.97 20.94
C GLN A 483 -41.50 -46.34 21.68
N THR A 484 -42.74 -46.44 21.20
CA THR A 484 -43.50 -47.69 21.17
C THR A 484 -44.83 -47.47 20.42
N GLN A 485 -45.26 -48.49 19.68
CA GLN A 485 -46.62 -49.05 19.63
C GLN A 485 -47.84 -48.23 19.15
N THR A 486 -48.47 -48.86 18.15
CA THR A 486 -49.93 -49.10 17.98
C THR A 486 -50.83 -47.92 17.62
N ILE A 487 -51.92 -48.04 16.86
CA ILE A 487 -52.75 -49.16 16.38
C ILE A 487 -53.53 -48.59 15.16
N ARG A 488 -53.85 -49.48 14.21
CA ARG A 488 -55.01 -49.53 13.28
C ARG A 488 -55.80 -48.23 13.04
N ARG A 489 -56.23 -47.92 11.81
CA ARG A 489 -57.19 -48.71 11.00
C ARG A 489 -57.33 -47.99 9.66
N GLY A 490 -57.33 -48.75 8.56
CA GLY A 490 -57.72 -48.22 7.26
C GLY A 490 -59.24 -48.14 7.10
N MET A 491 -59.69 -47.27 6.19
CA MET A 491 -60.63 -47.58 5.11
C MET A 491 -60.84 -46.31 4.27
N HIS A 492 -60.67 -46.44 2.96
CA HIS A 492 -61.28 -45.59 1.93
C HIS A 492 -62.82 -45.74 1.94
N PRO A 493 -63.61 -44.87 1.30
CA PRO A 493 -63.25 -43.74 0.42
C PRO A 493 -63.24 -42.37 1.09
#